data_AF-A0A8J4TET3-F1
#
_entry.id   AF-A0A8J4TET3-F1
#
_cell.length_a   1.000
_cell.length_b   1.000
_cell.length_c   1.000
_cell.angle_alpha   90.00
_cell.angle_beta   90.00
_cell.angle_gamma   90.00
#
_symmetry.space_group_name_H-M   'P 1'
#
loop_
_entity.id
_entity.type
_entity.pdbx_description
1 polymer ?
#
loop_
_entity_poly.entity_id
_entity_poly.type
_entity_poly.pdbx_seq_one_letter_code
_entity_poly.pdbx_strand_id
1 'polypeptide(L)' 'QVSSLKVSYSCSSPGVMKVFCSADGDNLRFNWAPDLNTRSHLENRTSTLVLDINYQRKVTCYAINHVSRDHITTELQPCS' A
#
# COMPACT_ATOMS: atom_id res chain seq x y z
N GLN A 1 -13.18 13.69 5.37
CA GLN A 1 -13.46 12.29 4.98
C GLN A 1 -12.33 11.84 4.07
N VAL A 2 -11.94 10.57 4.16
CA VAL A 2 -10.93 9.95 3.28
C VAL A 2 -11.53 9.77 1.88
N SER A 3 -10.81 10.18 0.84
CA SER A 3 -11.23 10.01 -0.57
C SER A 3 -10.02 9.91 -1.51
N SER A 4 -10.28 9.66 -2.80
CA SER A 4 -9.27 9.66 -3.87
C SER A 4 -8.09 8.69 -3.62
N LEU A 5 -8.35 7.52 -3.03
CA LEU A 5 -7.32 6.51 -2.76
C LEU A 5 -6.65 6.05 -4.05
N LYS A 6 -5.33 6.08 -4.05
CA LYS A 6 -4.50 5.64 -5.18
C LYS A 6 -3.30 4.87 -4.66
N VAL A 7 -2.94 3.84 -5.40
CA VAL A 7 -1.68 3.11 -5.23
C VAL A 7 -0.88 3.29 -6.51
N SER A 8 0.40 3.62 -6.35
CA SER A 8 1.39 3.65 -7.42
C SER A 8 2.63 2.90 -6.99
N TYR A 9 3.49 2.53 -7.92
CA TYR A 9 4.74 1.85 -7.60
C TYR A 9 5.85 2.21 -8.57
N SER A 10 7.08 1.98 -8.13
CA SER A 10 8.29 2.17 -8.91
C SER A 10 9.29 1.06 -8.61
N CYS A 11 10.12 0.75 -9.59
CA CYS A 11 11.16 -0.26 -9.49
C CYS A 11 12.47 0.42 -9.13
N SER A 12 13.04 0.07 -7.97
CA SER A 12 14.29 0.69 -7.50
C SER A 12 15.52 -0.06 -7.99
N SER A 13 15.41 -1.40 -8.07
CA SER A 13 16.42 -2.32 -8.60
C SER A 13 15.72 -3.59 -9.07
N PRO A 14 16.40 -4.47 -9.84
CA PRO A 14 15.88 -5.82 -10.07
C PRO A 14 15.58 -6.48 -8.73
N GLY A 15 14.42 -7.09 -8.57
CA GLY A 15 14.03 -7.71 -7.31
C GLY A 15 13.44 -6.76 -6.25
N VAL A 16 13.42 -5.43 -6.45
CA VAL A 16 12.92 -4.47 -5.43
C VAL A 16 11.92 -3.47 -6.00
N MET A 17 10.69 -3.52 -5.46
CA MET A 17 9.63 -2.57 -5.76
C MET A 17 9.36 -1.64 -4.56
N LYS A 18 9.19 -0.35 -4.84
CA LYS A 18 8.65 0.63 -3.89
C LYS A 18 7.22 0.98 -4.28
N VAL A 19 6.29 0.73 -3.37
CA VAL A 19 4.87 1.00 -3.51
C VAL A 19 4.51 2.22 -2.68
N PHE A 20 3.67 3.08 -3.23
CA PHE A 20 3.18 4.31 -2.63
C PHE A 20 1.66 4.29 -2.57
N CYS A 21 1.10 4.78 -1.47
CA CYS A 21 -0.33 5.01 -1.32
C CYS A 21 -0.60 6.46 -0.97
N SER A 22 -1.58 7.04 -1.65
CA SER A 22 -2.03 8.42 -1.41
C SER A 22 -3.53 8.47 -1.28
N ALA A 23 -4.01 9.41 -0.48
CA ALA A 23 -5.42 9.68 -0.29
C ALA A 23 -5.60 11.17 0.04
N ASP A 24 -6.78 11.71 -0.27
CA ASP A 24 -7.21 13.03 0.20
C ASP A 24 -7.84 12.88 1.60
N GLY A 25 -7.51 13.80 2.50
CA GLY A 25 -8.01 13.82 3.86
C GLY A 25 -7.03 14.46 4.84
N ASP A 26 -7.49 14.68 6.06
CA ASP A 26 -6.70 15.24 7.16
C ASP A 26 -6.08 14.14 8.02
N ASN A 27 -4.86 14.36 8.54
CA ASN A 27 -4.20 13.49 9.52
C ASN A 27 -4.21 11.99 9.19
N LEU A 28 -3.98 11.67 7.91
CA LEU A 28 -4.07 10.31 7.40
C LEU A 28 -3.02 9.39 8.01
N ARG A 29 -3.46 8.18 8.35
CA ARG A 29 -2.61 7.04 8.70
C ARG A 29 -2.80 5.95 7.67
N PHE A 30 -1.71 5.33 7.28
CA PHE A 30 -1.70 4.24 6.31
C PHE A 30 -1.34 2.92 6.97
N ASN A 31 -1.96 1.84 6.50
CA ASN A 31 -1.60 0.47 6.86
C ASN A 31 -1.54 -0.38 5.59
N TRP A 32 -0.70 -1.41 5.60
CA TRP A 32 -0.46 -2.27 4.44
C TRP A 32 -0.76 -3.74 4.75
N ALA A 33 -1.39 -4.41 3.79
CA ALA A 33 -1.54 -5.87 3.78
C ALA A 33 -0.97 -6.45 2.46
N PRO A 34 0.13 -7.22 2.52
CA PRO A 34 0.79 -7.76 1.33
C PRO A 34 0.12 -8.99 0.69
N ASP A 35 -0.87 -9.58 1.35
CA ASP A 35 -1.71 -10.67 0.83
C ASP A 35 -2.93 -10.80 1.76
N LEU A 36 -4.09 -11.18 1.24
CA LEU A 36 -5.30 -11.50 2.03
C LEU A 36 -5.04 -12.68 2.99
N ASN A 37 -4.07 -13.55 2.70
CA ASN A 37 -3.76 -14.73 3.51
C ASN A 37 -2.65 -14.52 4.55
N THR A 38 -1.82 -13.50 4.43
CA THR A 38 -0.87 -13.15 5.49
C THR A 38 -1.46 -12.01 6.29
N ARG A 39 -2.02 -12.34 7.46
CA ARG A 39 -2.52 -11.41 8.49
C ARG A 39 -1.39 -10.56 9.13
N SER A 40 -0.29 -10.38 8.41
CA SER A 40 0.85 -9.55 8.74
C SER A 40 0.48 -8.12 8.36
N HIS A 41 -0.32 -7.48 9.19
CA HIS A 41 -0.51 -6.03 9.09
C HIS A 41 0.85 -5.39 9.34
N LEU A 42 1.50 -4.95 8.27
CA LEU A 42 2.63 -4.04 8.40
C LEU A 42 2.01 -2.70 8.78
N GLU A 43 2.03 -2.40 10.09
CA GLU A 43 1.75 -1.06 10.63
C GLU A 43 2.88 -0.10 10.26
N ASN A 44 3.17 -0.01 8.97
CA ASN A 44 3.98 1.04 8.41
C ASN A 44 3.03 2.23 8.34
N ARG A 45 3.02 3.08 9.39
CA ARG A 45 2.27 4.36 9.44
C ARG A 45 2.64 5.34 8.31
N THR A 46 3.38 4.87 7.32
CA THR A 46 3.90 5.57 6.17
C THR A 46 3.11 5.18 4.93
N SER A 47 3.00 6.15 4.03
CA SER A 47 2.43 5.95 2.70
C SER A 47 3.31 5.09 1.78
N THR A 48 4.45 4.56 2.24
CA THR A 48 5.44 3.87 1.40
C THR A 48 5.74 2.49 1.95
N LEU A 49 5.78 1.50 1.06
CA LEU A 49 6.10 0.11 1.36
C LEU A 49 7.17 -0.38 0.37
N VAL A 50 8.21 -1.05 0.87
CA VAL A 50 9.25 -1.68 0.03
C VAL A 50 9.04 -3.19 0.03
N LEU A 51 8.98 -3.78 -1.16
CA LEU A 51 8.67 -5.19 -1.37
C LEU A 51 9.77 -5.88 -2.16
N ASP A 52 10.05 -7.12 -1.78
CA ASP A 52 10.88 -8.05 -2.55
C ASP A 52 9.99 -8.78 -3.57
N ILE A 53 10.38 -8.74 -4.84
CA ILE A 53 9.53 -9.11 -6.00
C ILE A 53 9.12 -10.58 -5.99
N ASN A 54 9.77 -11.42 -5.18
CA ASN A 54 9.57 -12.86 -5.22
C ASN A 54 8.17 -13.32 -4.76
N TYR A 55 7.37 -12.50 -4.07
CA TYR A 55 6.20 -13.01 -3.34
C TYR A 55 4.86 -12.28 -3.50
N GLN A 56 4.78 -11.06 -4.03
CA GLN A 56 3.55 -10.24 -3.87
C GLN A 56 2.88 -9.86 -5.18
N ARG A 57 1.72 -10.49 -5.43
CA ARG A 57 0.85 -10.20 -6.58
C ARG A 57 -0.24 -9.17 -6.27
N LYS A 58 -0.61 -8.98 -5.01
CA LYS A 58 -1.67 -8.07 -4.56
C LYS A 58 -1.21 -7.31 -3.35
N VAL A 59 -1.49 -6.02 -3.30
CA VAL A 59 -1.25 -5.22 -2.11
C VAL A 59 -2.52 -4.45 -1.78
N THR A 60 -2.88 -4.42 -0.50
CA THR A 60 -3.97 -3.57 -0.03
C THR A 60 -3.40 -2.43 0.82
N CYS A 61 -3.71 -1.21 0.41
CA CYS A 61 -3.49 -0.02 1.23
C CYS A 61 -4.79 0.34 1.97
N TYR A 62 -4.69 0.62 3.26
CA TYR A 62 -5.75 1.21 4.06
C TYR A 62 -5.37 2.64 4.43
N ALA A 63 -6.29 3.58 4.22
CA ALA A 63 -6.14 4.97 4.64
C ALA A 63 -7.20 5.29 5.69
N ILE A 64 -6.77 5.86 6.82
CA ILE A 64 -7.60 6.07 8.00
C ILE A 64 -7.39 7.49 8.50
N ASN A 65 -8.46 8.22 8.78
CA ASN A 65 -8.42 9.43 9.60
C ASN A 65 -9.39 9.31 10.79
N HIS A 66 -9.59 10.40 11.53
CA HIS A 66 -10.49 10.41 12.70
C HIS A 66 -11.99 10.33 12.35
N VAL A 67 -12.33 10.47 11.06
CA VAL A 67 -13.72 10.53 10.55
C VAL A 67 -14.12 9.25 9.85
N SER A 68 -13.25 8.71 9.00
CA SER A 68 -13.55 7.60 8.10
C SER A 68 -12.32 6.76 7.76
N ARG A 69 -12.58 5.58 7.19
CA ARG A 69 -11.57 4.66 6.68
C ARG A 69 -11.93 4.21 5.28
N ASP A 70 -10.93 4.08 4.43
CA ASP A 70 -11.07 3.52 3.09
C ASP A 70 -9.88 2.60 2.75
N HIS A 71 -10.02 1.81 1.68
CA HIS A 71 -8.95 0.92 1.21
C HIS A 71 -9.03 0.66 -0.30
N ILE A 72 -7.87 0.34 -0.86
CA ILE A 72 -7.77 -0.10 -2.26
C ILE A 72 -6.80 -1.28 -2.35
N THR A 73 -7.18 -2.28 -3.15
CA THR A 73 -6.34 -3.42 -3.46
C THR A 73 -5.89 -3.32 -4.91
N THR A 74 -4.59 -3.46 -5.14
CA THR A 74 -3.99 -3.35 -6.47
C THR A 74 -3.12 -4.56 -6.76
N GLU A 75 -3.23 -5.09 -7.97
CA GLU A 75 -2.32 -6.10 -8.47
C GLU A 75 -1.02 -5.44 -8.94
N LEU A 76 0.11 -5.93 -8.42
CA LEU A 76 1.44 -5.41 -8.76
C LEU A 76 2.06 -6.29 -9.85
N GLN A 77 2.55 -5.66 -10.91
CA GLN A 77 3.33 -6.37 -11.92
C GLN A 77 4.79 -6.46 -11.48
N PRO A 78 5.48 -7.60 -11.69
CA PRO A 78 6.90 -7.71 -11.39
C PRO A 78 7.71 -6.61 -12.07
N CYS A 79 8.73 -6.07 -11.38
CA CYS A 79 9.71 -5.24 -12.05
C CYS A 79 10.59 -6.12 -12.95
N SER A 80 10.63 -5.77 -14.24
CA SER A 80 11.51 -6.35 -15.25
C SER A 80 12.97 -5.98 -15.02
#